data_AF-A0A166C8G7-F1
#
_entry.id   AF-A0A166C8G7-F1
#
_cell.length_a   1.000
_cell.length_b   1.000
_cell.length_c   1.000
_cell.angle_alpha   90.00
_cell.angle_beta   90.00
_cell.angle_gamma   90.00
#
_symmetry.space_group_name_H-M   'P 1'
#
loop_
_entity.id
_entity.type
_entity.pdbx_description
1 polymer ?
#
loop_
_entity_poly.entity_id
_entity_poly.type
_entity_poly.pdbx_seq_one_letter_code
_entity_poly.pdbx_strand_id
1 'polypeptide(L)' 'FVASNNLSTVPLRKPLRMLTINNSDISSGLITRKVTLRVSIDDHSEDLALLVTDIGDDNIILGMNWLR' A
#
# COMPACT_ATOMS: atom_id res chain seq x y z
N PHE A 1 4.51 -9.44 -3.17
CA PHE A 1 3.30 -9.75 -2.36
C PHE A 1 1.97 -9.88 -3.14
N VAL A 2 1.48 -8.86 -3.86
CA VAL A 2 0.13 -8.90 -4.48
C VAL A 2 -0.01 -10.00 -5.52
N ALA A 3 0.91 -10.05 -6.49
CA ALA A 3 0.89 -11.06 -7.54
C ALA A 3 1.13 -12.47 -6.98
N SER A 4 2.07 -12.62 -6.04
CA SER A 4 2.41 -13.91 -5.44
C SER A 4 1.26 -14.55 -4.66
N ASN A 5 0.36 -13.73 -4.10
CA ASN A 5 -0.82 -14.20 -3.36
C ASN A 5 -2.12 -14.11 -4.18
N ASN A 6 -2.03 -13.83 -5.49
CA ASN A 6 -3.17 -13.72 -6.40
C ASN A 6 -4.29 -12.80 -5.89
N LEU A 7 -3.91 -11.64 -5.34
CA LEU A 7 -4.85 -10.72 -4.71
C LEU A 7 -5.54 -9.83 -5.75
N SER A 8 -6.87 -9.77 -5.67
CA SER A 8 -7.68 -8.87 -6.49
C SER A 8 -7.46 -7.41 -6.08
N THR A 9 -7.14 -6.57 -7.05
CA THR A 9 -6.91 -5.13 -6.83
C THR A 9 -7.92 -4.29 -7.57
N VAL A 10 -8.32 -3.17 -6.98
CA VAL A 10 -9.23 -2.19 -7.58
C VAL A 10 -8.49 -0.91 -7.96
N PRO A 11 -8.86 -0.24 -9.06
CA PRO A 11 -8.26 1.03 -9.44
C PRO A 11 -8.64 2.13 -8.43
N LEU A 12 -7.73 3.09 -8.24
CA LEU A 12 -7.98 4.32 -7.50
C LEU A 12 -8.75 5.30 -8.38
N ARG A 13 -9.64 6.09 -7.75
CA ARG A 13 -10.36 7.17 -8.46
C ARG A 13 -9.42 8.25 -9.01
N LYS A 14 -8.31 8.50 -8.30
CA LYS A 14 -7.25 9.42 -8.69
C LYS A 14 -5.90 8.77 -8.36
N PRO A 15 -4.93 8.74 -9.30
CA PRO A 15 -3.58 8.29 -8.99
C PRO A 15 -2.95 9.10 -7.86
N LEU A 16 -2.17 8.45 -7.01
CA LEU A 16 -1.47 9.09 -5.89
C LEU A 16 0.02 9.16 -6.17
N ARG A 17 0.61 10.32 -5.86
CA ARG A 17 2.06 10.53 -5.86
C ARG A 17 2.61 10.17 -4.48
N MET A 18 3.67 9.38 -4.43
CA MET A 18 4.38 9.04 -3.21
C MET A 18 5.81 9.56 -3.31
N LEU A 19 6.27 10.16 -2.22
CA LEU A 19 7.61 10.70 -2.11
C LEU A 19 8.40 9.90 -1.08
N THR A 20 9.68 9.73 -1.36
CA THR A 20 10.66 9.21 -0.41
C THR A 20 11.04 10.28 0.62
N ILE A 21 11.76 9.89 1.67
CA ILE A 21 12.20 10.79 2.76
C ILE A 21 13.01 12.00 2.26
N ASN A 22 13.71 11.87 1.13
CA ASN A 22 14.45 12.93 0.47
C ASN A 22 13.59 13.72 -0.55
N ASN A 23 12.27 13.65 -0.45
CA ASN A 23 11.32 14.37 -1.29
C ASN A 23 11.43 14.08 -2.80
N SER A 24 11.99 12.91 -3.15
CA SER A 24 12.09 12.42 -4.52
C SER A 24 10.92 11.50 -4.87
N ASP A 25 10.58 11.39 -6.14
CA ASP A 25 9.57 10.42 -6.59
C ASP A 25 10.08 8.99 -6.44
N ILE A 26 9.17 8.08 -6.09
CA ILE A 26 9.46 6.64 -6.16
C ILE A 26 9.63 6.23 -7.63
N SER A 27 10.56 5.31 -7.90
CA SER A 27 10.84 4.79 -9.25
C SER A 27 9.63 4.14 -9.92
N SER A 28 8.71 3.60 -9.11
CA SER A 28 7.47 2.96 -9.57
C SER A 28 6.39 3.95 -10.04
N GLY A 29 6.62 5.26 -9.87
CA GLY A 29 5.74 6.31 -10.36
C GLY A 29 4.47 6.47 -9.53
N LEU A 30 3.35 6.76 -10.20
CA LEU A 30 2.07 7.00 -9.54
C LEU A 30 1.42 5.69 -9.09
N ILE A 31 0.94 5.67 -7.87
CA ILE A 31 0.13 4.58 -7.34
C ILE A 31 -1.27 4.68 -7.94
N THR A 32 -1.71 3.63 -8.63
CA THR A 32 -3.00 3.62 -9.36
C THR A 32 -3.98 2.58 -8.84
N ARG A 33 -3.54 1.66 -7.97
CA ARG A 33 -4.37 0.55 -7.48
C ARG A 33 -4.30 0.42 -5.97
N LYS A 34 -5.35 -0.16 -5.40
CA LYS A 34 -5.41 -0.56 -3.99
C LYS A 34 -5.95 -1.98 -3.86
N VAL A 35 -5.69 -2.58 -2.70
CA VAL A 35 -6.27 -3.84 -2.25
C VAL A 35 -6.87 -3.63 -0.86
N THR A 36 -7.98 -4.28 -0.54
CA THR A 36 -8.49 -4.33 0.83
C THR A 36 -8.21 -5.71 1.39
N LEU A 37 -7.50 -5.78 2.51
CA LEU A 37 -7.19 -7.02 3.21
C LEU A 37 -7.83 -7.00 4.59
N ARG A 38 -8.44 -8.12 5.00
CA ARG A 38 -8.77 -8.35 6.40
C ARG A 38 -7.50 -8.74 7.13
N VAL A 39 -7.10 -7.93 8.10
CA VAL A 39 -5.90 -8.13 8.90
C VAL A 39 -6.32 -8.42 10.33
N SER A 40 -5.73 -9.46 10.91
CA SER A 40 -5.90 -9.80 12.33
C SER A 40 -4.58 -9.53 13.04
N ILE A 41 -4.63 -8.73 14.10
CA ILE A 41 -3.49 -8.37 14.94
C ILE A 41 -3.92 -8.68 16.38
N ASP A 42 -3.31 -9.70 16.96
CA ASP A 42 -3.68 -10.24 18.27
C ASP A 42 -5.20 -10.53 18.37
N ASP A 43 -5.93 -9.79 19.20
CA ASP A 43 -7.37 -9.92 19.42
C ASP A 43 -8.22 -8.96 18.57
N HIS A 44 -7.58 -8.11 17.75
CA HIS A 44 -8.24 -7.16 16.86
C HIS A 44 -8.28 -7.67 15.42
N SER A 45 -9.36 -7.37 14.71
CA SER A 45 -9.46 -7.64 13.28
C SER A 45 -10.13 -6.48 12.57
N GLU A 46 -9.51 -6.03 11.48
CA GLU A 46 -10.00 -4.91 10.70
C GLU A 46 -9.71 -5.07 9.20
N ASP A 47 -10.53 -4.43 8.38
CA ASP A 47 -10.32 -4.39 6.94
C ASP A 47 -9.45 -3.15 6.60
N LEU A 48 -8.20 -3.39 6.20
CA LEU A 48 -7.24 -2.36 5.82
C LEU A 48 -7.20 -2.17 4.30
N ALA A 49 -7.39 -0.93 3.86
CA ALA A 49 -7.16 -0.53 2.48
C ALA A 49 -5.67 -0.17 2.28
N LEU A 50 -4.98 -1.00 1.50
CA LEU A 50 -3.55 -0.86 1.21
C LEU A 50 -3.34 -0.37 -0.22
N LEU A 51 -2.40 0.55 -0.40
CA LEU A 51 -1.94 1.03 -1.69
C LEU A 51 -0.97 0.02 -2.32
N VAL A 52 -1.10 -0.21 -3.63
CA VAL A 52 -0.26 -1.17 -4.35
C VAL A 52 0.74 -0.42 -5.22
N THR A 53 2.02 -0.55 -4.87
CA THR A 53 3.15 -0.04 -5.64
C THR A 53 4.35 -0.95 -5.46
N ASP A 54 5.32 -0.86 -6.36
CA ASP A 54 6.62 -1.52 -6.17
C ASP A 54 7.44 -0.73 -5.14
N ILE A 55 7.84 -1.44 -4.08
CA ILE A 55 8.57 -0.95 -2.91
C ILE A 55 9.92 -1.68 -2.75
N GLY A 56 10.40 -2.35 -3.81
CA GLY A 56 11.63 -3.14 -3.77
C GLY A 56 11.42 -4.53 -3.16
N ASP A 57 12.35 -4.95 -2.31
CA ASP A 57 12.40 -6.31 -1.77
C ASP A 57 11.40 -6.56 -0.63
N ASP A 58 10.80 -5.49 -0.09
CA ASP A 58 9.81 -5.57 0.97
C ASP A 58 8.43 -6.02 0.45
N ASN A 59 7.69 -6.74 1.28
CA ASN A 59 6.35 -7.22 0.92
C ASN A 59 5.24 -6.21 1.23
N ILE A 60 5.31 -5.55 2.39
CA ILE A 60 4.29 -4.63 2.91
C ILE A 60 4.98 -3.59 3.79
N ILE A 61 4.64 -2.30 3.60
CA ILE A 61 4.99 -1.23 4.54
C ILE A 61 3.74 -0.81 5.30
N LEU A 62 3.75 -0.98 6.61
CA LEU A 62 2.72 -0.47 7.51
C LEU A 62 3.20 0.86 8.09
N GLY A 63 2.65 1.96 7.57
CA GLY A 63 2.91 3.28 8.11
C GLY A 63 1.97 3.61 9.27
N MET A 64 2.51 4.13 10.36
CA MET A 64 1.68 4.86 11.32
C MET A 64 1.26 6.19 10.70
N ASN A 65 0.00 6.59 10.84
CA ASN A 65 -0.39 7.98 10.57
C ASN A 65 0.21 8.82 11.71
N TRP A 66 1.43 9.33 11.53
CA TRP A 66 2.14 10.12 12.54
C TRP A 66 1.43 11.45 12.89
N LEU A 67 0.47 11.87 12.06
CA LEU A 67 -0.26 13.13 12.18
C LEU A 67 -1.77 12.86 12.07
N ARG A 68 -2.38 12.38 13.15
CA ARG A 68 -3.83 12.49 13.37
C ARG A 68 -4.09 13.34 14.59
#